data_AF-A0A1V4TNA5-F1
#
_entry.id   AF-A0A1V4TNA5-F1
#
_cell.length_a   1.000
_cell.length_b   1.000
_cell.length_c   1.000
_cell.angle_alpha   90.00
_cell.angle_beta   90.00
_cell.angle_gamma   90.00
#
_symmetry.space_group_name_H-M   'P 1'
#
loop_
_entity.id
_entity.type
_entity.pdbx_description
1 polymer ?
#
loop_
_entity_poly.entity_id
_entity_poly.type
_entity_poly.pdbx_seq_one_letter_code
_entity_poly.pdbx_strand_id
1 'polypeptide(L)'
;MIPFPLPISADRRLVMEAVQKVVEEHPLILPNVQGAELAATERELRLPQVRSFLGNRTKLDQFRPRVMVQEVTNIRVMLSVRFWIREVQHRDLIVSEVLSAALDRLKEAGIDAP
;
A
#
# COMPACT_ATOMS: atom_id res chain seq x y z
N MET A 1 2.11 -5.94 6.22
CA MET A 1 3.12 -6.17 5.17
C MET A 1 2.67 -7.39 4.41
N ILE A 2 2.45 -7.26 3.10
CA ILE A 2 1.94 -8.36 2.27
C ILE A 2 3.06 -8.80 1.33
N PRO A 3 3.48 -10.08 1.36
CA PRO A 3 4.42 -10.62 0.39
C PRO A 3 3.72 -10.85 -0.95
N PHE A 4 4.37 -10.46 -2.05
CA PHE A 4 3.85 -10.62 -3.40
C PHE A 4 4.91 -11.30 -4.27
N PRO A 5 4.79 -12.61 -4.54
CA PRO A 5 5.78 -13.35 -5.32
C PRO A 5 5.65 -13.03 -6.81
N LEU A 6 6.79 -12.88 -7.48
CA LEU A 6 6.87 -12.61 -8.92
C LEU A 6 7.82 -13.56 -9.64
N PRO A 7 7.52 -13.89 -10.92
CA PRO A 7 8.49 -14.51 -11.81
C PRO A 7 9.73 -13.62 -11.98
N ILE A 8 10.91 -14.23 -12.14
CA ILE A 8 12.15 -13.48 -12.37
C ILE A 8 12.16 -12.73 -13.71
N SER A 9 11.35 -13.19 -14.68
CA SER A 9 11.20 -12.61 -16.01
C SER A 9 10.25 -11.40 -16.05
N ALA A 10 9.49 -11.14 -14.98
CA ALA A 10 8.58 -10.00 -14.93
C ALA A 10 9.36 -8.69 -14.83
N ASP A 11 8.93 -7.66 -15.58
CA ASP A 11 9.49 -6.32 -15.43
C ASP A 11 9.09 -5.76 -14.06
N ARG A 12 10.03 -5.82 -13.13
CA ARG A 12 9.86 -5.38 -11.74
C ARG A 12 9.38 -3.93 -11.66
N ARG A 13 9.82 -3.06 -12.57
CA ARG A 13 9.44 -1.65 -12.53
C ARG A 13 7.95 -1.50 -12.85
N LEU A 14 7.48 -2.19 -13.89
CA LEU A 14 6.07 -2.21 -14.25
C LEU A 14 5.21 -2.80 -13.14
N VAL A 15 5.66 -3.90 -12.52
CA VAL A 15 4.93 -4.50 -11.40
C VAL A 15 4.85 -3.54 -10.21
N MET A 16 5.97 -2.96 -9.80
CA MET A 16 6.00 -2.03 -8.67
C MET A 16 5.11 -0.82 -8.93
N GLU A 17 5.11 -0.29 -10.16
CA GLU A 17 4.24 0.84 -10.52
C GLU A 17 2.76 0.45 -10.51
N ALA A 18 2.41 -0.72 -11.06
CA ALA A 18 1.03 -1.22 -11.06
C ALA A 18 0.49 -1.40 -9.64
N VAL A 19 1.26 -2.08 -8.79
CA VAL A 19 0.89 -2.31 -7.38
C VAL A 19 0.84 -0.99 -6.61
N GLN A 20 1.79 -0.07 -6.83
CA GLN A 20 1.81 1.23 -6.19
C GLN A 20 0.55 2.04 -6.54
N LYS A 21 0.13 2.06 -7.81
CA LYS A 21 -1.10 2.76 -8.23
C LYS A 21 -2.34 2.21 -7.52
N VAL A 22 -2.47 0.87 -7.43
CA VAL A 22 -3.61 0.23 -6.76
C VAL A 22 -3.72 0.69 -5.30
N VAL A 23 -2.62 0.72 -4.55
CA VAL A 23 -2.65 1.14 -3.14
C VAL A 23 -2.81 2.65 -2.96
N GLU A 24 -2.36 3.47 -3.92
CA GLU A 24 -2.56 4.92 -3.89
C GLU A 24 -4.01 5.32 -4.22
N GLU A 25 -4.67 4.60 -5.13
CA GLU A 25 -6.04 4.85 -5.57
C GLU A 25 -7.08 4.31 -4.56
N HIS A 26 -6.71 3.40 -3.67
CA HIS A 26 -7.63 2.74 -2.75
C HIS A 26 -8.22 3.74 -1.71
N PRO A 27 -9.55 3.82 -1.55
CA PRO A 27 -10.19 4.85 -0.72
C PRO A 27 -9.94 4.65 0.79
N LEU A 28 -9.74 3.41 1.24
CA LEU A 28 -9.49 3.11 2.66
C LEU A 28 -8.00 3.14 3.04
N ILE A 29 -7.11 3.46 2.10
CA ILE A 29 -5.67 3.52 2.31
C ILE A 29 -5.21 4.98 2.39
N LEU A 30 -4.43 5.31 3.42
CA LEU A 30 -3.84 6.63 3.55
C LEU A 30 -2.74 6.85 2.49
N PRO A 31 -2.53 8.08 2.00
CA PRO A 31 -3.11 9.34 2.46
C PRO A 31 -4.35 9.76 1.65
N ASN A 32 -5.08 8.83 1.02
CA ASN A 32 -6.24 9.13 0.19
C ASN A 32 -7.46 9.55 1.04
N VAL A 33 -7.31 10.67 1.75
CA VAL A 33 -8.33 11.36 2.54
C VAL A 33 -8.71 12.65 1.81
N GLN A 34 -9.99 12.85 1.54
CA GLN A 34 -10.49 14.00 0.78
C GLN A 34 -11.38 14.90 1.65
N GLY A 35 -11.37 16.21 1.37
CA GLY A 35 -12.33 17.17 1.91
C GLY A 35 -12.32 17.30 3.44
N ALA A 36 -13.50 17.19 4.06
CA ALA A 36 -13.68 17.36 5.52
C ALA A 36 -12.97 16.27 6.35
N GLU A 37 -12.76 15.09 5.76
CA GLU A 37 -12.06 13.98 6.41
C GLU A 37 -10.55 14.25 6.52
N LEU A 38 -9.95 14.90 5.53
CA LEU A 38 -8.56 15.37 5.61
C LEU A 38 -8.36 16.28 6.84
N ALA A 39 -9.28 17.22 7.04
CA ALA A 39 -9.22 18.15 8.17
C ALA A 39 -9.43 17.46 9.51
N ALA A 40 -10.32 16.45 9.58
CA ALA A 40 -10.53 15.64 10.78
C ALA A 40 -9.32 14.76 11.09
N THR A 41 -8.77 14.03 10.10
CA THR A 41 -7.56 13.22 10.23
C THR A 41 -6.36 14.08 10.60
N GLU A 42 -6.16 15.25 9.98
CA GLU A 42 -5.10 16.18 10.39
C GLU A 42 -5.27 16.68 11.83
N ARG A 43 -6.51 16.94 12.25
CA ARG A 43 -6.81 17.40 13.61
C ARG A 43 -6.58 16.31 14.64
N GLU A 44 -6.94 15.07 14.33
CA GLU A 44 -6.63 13.89 15.14
C GLU A 44 -5.13 13.60 15.20
N LEU A 45 -4.41 13.71 14.09
CA LEU A 45 -2.95 13.59 14.02
C LEU A 45 -2.22 14.69 14.84
N ARG A 46 -2.88 15.83 15.08
CA ARG A 46 -2.38 16.91 15.94
C ARG A 46 -2.64 16.68 17.43
N LEU A 47 -3.45 15.69 17.81
CA LEU A 47 -3.71 15.37 19.22
C LEU A 47 -2.42 14.89 19.91
N PRO A 48 -2.10 15.38 21.13
CA PRO A 48 -0.86 15.04 21.83
C PRO A 48 -0.65 13.54 22.04
N GLN A 49 -1.74 12.80 22.25
CA GLN A 49 -1.75 11.36 22.51
C GLN A 49 -1.42 10.55 21.25
N VAL A 50 -1.82 11.06 20.08
CA VAL A 50 -1.52 10.47 18.77
C VAL A 50 -0.11 10.87 18.33
N ARG A 51 0.32 12.10 18.64
CA ARG A 51 1.69 12.59 18.45
C ARG A 51 2.75 11.76 19.19
N SER A 52 2.47 11.22 20.38
CA SER A 52 3.46 10.38 21.08
C SER A 52 3.63 9.02 20.39
N PHE A 53 2.55 8.44 19.88
CA PHE A 53 2.56 7.19 19.10
C PHE A 53 3.20 7.35 17.71
N LEU A 54 2.96 8.50 17.06
CA LEU A 54 3.52 8.81 15.76
C LEU A 54 4.91 9.44 15.86
N GLY A 55 5.34 9.95 17.02
CA GLY A 55 6.53 10.78 17.15
C GLY A 55 6.38 12.14 16.43
N ASN A 56 7.48 12.72 15.92
CA ASN A 56 7.46 13.95 15.09
C ASN A 56 6.77 13.77 13.71
N ARG A 57 6.06 12.66 13.48
CA ARG A 57 5.51 12.25 12.19
C ARG A 57 4.12 12.84 11.91
N THR A 58 4.04 14.16 11.88
CA THR A 58 2.79 14.92 11.67
C THR A 58 2.44 15.20 10.20
N LYS A 59 3.23 14.68 9.25
CA LYS A 59 3.01 14.91 7.81
C LYS A 59 2.35 13.70 7.16
N LEU A 60 1.26 13.92 6.41
CA LEU A 60 0.52 12.88 5.69
C LEU A 60 1.39 12.06 4.71
N ASP A 61 2.45 12.66 4.16
CA ASP A 61 3.41 11.98 3.29
C ASP A 61 4.07 10.74 3.92
N GLN A 62 4.08 10.64 5.24
CA GLN A 62 4.65 9.49 5.95
C GLN A 62 3.74 8.26 5.92
N PHE A 63 2.45 8.47 5.64
CA PHE A 63 1.48 7.40 5.46
C PHE A 63 1.38 6.93 4.02
N ARG A 64 2.17 7.51 3.09
CA ARG A 64 2.24 7.06 1.70
C ARG A 64 2.52 5.56 1.62
N PRO A 65 1.74 4.80 0.83
CA PRO A 65 2.02 3.42 0.54
C PRO A 65 3.42 3.26 -0.06
N ARG A 66 4.07 2.15 0.23
CA ARG A 66 5.38 1.81 -0.31
C ARG A 66 5.41 0.36 -0.77
N VAL A 67 5.77 0.16 -2.02
CA VAL A 67 6.18 -1.13 -2.56
C VAL A 67 7.70 -1.24 -2.46
N MET A 68 8.20 -2.32 -1.85
CA MET A 68 9.62 -2.58 -1.63
C MET A 68 9.99 -3.96 -2.15
N VAL A 69 11.22 -4.13 -2.63
CA VAL A 69 11.76 -5.47 -2.88
C VAL A 69 12.21 -6.04 -1.53
N GLN A 70 11.60 -7.15 -1.12
CA GLN A 70 11.93 -7.84 0.12
C GLN A 70 13.08 -8.82 -0.09
N GLU A 71 13.02 -9.60 -1.17
CA GLU A 71 14.02 -10.62 -1.47
C GLU A 71 14.10 -10.89 -2.98
N VAL A 72 15.29 -11.21 -3.45
CA VAL A 72 15.53 -11.67 -4.82
C VAL A 72 16.24 -13.02 -4.72
N THR A 73 15.59 -14.06 -5.22
CA THR A 73 16.16 -15.41 -5.34
C THR A 73 16.39 -15.75 -6.80
N ASN A 74 17.09 -16.86 -7.07
CA ASN A 74 17.33 -17.34 -8.44
C ASN A 74 16.03 -17.71 -9.19
N ILE A 75 14.94 -17.94 -8.48
CA ILE A 75 13.67 -18.44 -9.04
C ILE A 75 12.53 -17.43 -8.92
N ARG A 76 12.57 -16.52 -7.94
CA ARG A 76 11.46 -15.63 -7.60
C ARG A 76 11.93 -14.31 -7.01
N VAL A 77 11.14 -13.27 -7.25
CA VAL A 77 11.30 -11.97 -6.58
C VAL A 77 10.15 -11.81 -5.59
N MET A 78 10.46 -11.49 -4.35
CA MET A 78 9.47 -11.19 -3.32
C MET A 78 9.35 -9.67 -3.21
N LEU A 79 8.19 -9.13 -3.59
CA LEU A 79 7.84 -7.76 -3.23
C LEU A 79 7.11 -7.74 -1.90
N SER A 80 7.22 -6.60 -1.23
CA SER A 80 6.56 -6.31 0.03
C SER A 80 5.83 -4.98 -0.10
N VAL A 81 4.53 -5.02 0.17
CA VAL A 81 3.68 -3.83 0.14
C VAL A 81 3.36 -3.40 1.57
N ARG A 82 3.61 -2.12 1.86
CA ARG A 82 3.30 -1.48 3.14
C ARG A 82 2.38 -0.28 2.89
N PHE A 83 1.23 -0.27 3.54
CA PHE A 83 0.29 0.83 3.53
C PHE A 83 -0.42 0.94 4.88
N TRP A 84 -1.06 2.08 5.10
CA TRP A 84 -1.84 2.35 6.31
C TRP A 84 -3.32 2.36 5.96
N ILE A 85 -4.12 1.69 6.78
CA ILE A 85 -5.57 1.61 6.59
C ILE A 85 -6.28 2.45 7.64
N ARG A 86 -7.42 3.03 7.26
CA ARG A 86 -8.25 3.85 8.16
C ARG A 86 -9.00 2.99 9.17
N GLU A 87 -9.59 1.91 8.69
CA GLU A 87 -10.48 1.07 9.49
C GLU A 87 -9.83 -0.29 9.74
N VAL A 88 -9.19 -0.42 10.91
CA VAL A 88 -8.48 -1.65 11.28
C VAL A 88 -9.42 -2.86 11.33
N GLN A 89 -10.71 -2.65 11.60
CA GLN A 89 -11.73 -3.71 11.61
C GLN A 89 -11.94 -4.35 10.24
N HIS A 90 -11.70 -3.60 9.16
CA HIS A 90 -11.84 -4.08 7.78
C HIS A 90 -10.50 -4.49 7.15
N ARG A 91 -9.45 -4.69 7.97
CA ARG A 91 -8.10 -5.00 7.49
C ARG A 91 -8.09 -6.11 6.44
N ASP A 92 -8.68 -7.26 6.75
CA ASP A 92 -8.57 -8.44 5.88
C ASP A 92 -9.32 -8.25 4.56
N LEU A 93 -10.44 -7.52 4.60
CA LEU A 93 -11.19 -7.12 3.41
C LEU A 93 -10.38 -6.17 2.53
N ILE A 94 -9.82 -5.10 3.10
CA ILE A 94 -8.95 -4.15 2.39
C ILE A 94 -7.74 -4.87 1.77
N VAL A 95 -7.11 -5.76 2.54
CA VAL A 95 -5.98 -6.56 2.06
C VAL A 95 -6.39 -7.42 0.86
N SER A 96 -7.55 -8.07 0.92
CA SER A 96 -8.05 -8.91 -0.17
C SER A 96 -8.40 -8.09 -1.41
N GLU A 97 -9.02 -6.92 -1.26
CA GLU A 97 -9.35 -6.01 -2.36
C GLU A 97 -8.09 -5.50 -3.07
N VAL A 98 -7.10 -5.06 -2.29
CA VAL A 98 -5.79 -4.64 -2.82
C VAL A 98 -5.10 -5.75 -3.59
N LEU A 99 -5.08 -6.97 -3.05
CA LEU A 99 -4.47 -8.11 -3.71
C LEU A 99 -5.18 -8.47 -5.01
N SER A 100 -6.51 -8.45 -5.01
CA SER A 100 -7.32 -8.77 -6.20
C SER A 100 -7.09 -7.72 -7.29
N ALA A 101 -7.18 -6.44 -6.95
CA ALA A 101 -6.96 -5.34 -7.90
C ALA A 101 -5.51 -5.31 -8.43
N ALA A 102 -4.53 -5.66 -7.59
CA ALA A 102 -3.14 -5.80 -8.02
C ALA A 102 -2.97 -6.94 -9.03
N LEU A 103 -3.56 -8.11 -8.77
CA LEU A 103 -3.52 -9.25 -9.69
C LEU A 103 -4.19 -8.92 -11.02
N ASP A 104 -5.35 -8.26 -11.00
CA ASP A 104 -6.07 -7.84 -12.21
C ASP A 104 -5.23 -6.87 -13.06
N ARG A 105 -4.63 -5.84 -12.44
CA ARG A 105 -3.73 -4.90 -13.12
C ARG A 105 -2.49 -5.58 -13.71
N LEU A 106 -1.95 -6.59 -13.03
CA LEU A 106 -0.80 -7.33 -13.54
C LEU A 106 -1.17 -8.24 -14.71
N LYS A 107 -2.35 -8.85 -14.66
CA LYS A 107 -2.90 -9.64 -15.77
C LYS A 107 -3.16 -8.77 -17.00
N GLU A 108 -3.70 -7.58 -16.82
CA GLU A 108 -3.85 -6.58 -17.90
C GLU A 108 -2.51 -6.17 -18.51
N ALA A 109 -1.46 -6.10 -17.69
CA ALA A 109 -0.09 -5.83 -18.13
C ALA A 109 0.63 -7.06 -18.75
N GLY A 110 -0.04 -8.22 -18.86
CA GLY A 110 0.52 -9.45 -19.40
C GLY A 110 1.52 -10.16 -18.47
N ILE A 111 1.48 -9.87 -17.17
CA ILE A 111 2.36 -10.45 -16.16
C ILE A 111 1.58 -11.52 -15.40
N ASP A 112 1.90 -12.79 -15.64
CA ASP A 112 1.34 -13.90 -14.87
C ASP A 112 2.04 -13.98 -13.50
N ALA A 113 1.32 -13.59 -12.46
CA ALA A 113 1.69 -13.87 -11.07
C ALA A 113 1.03 -15.19 -10.63
N PRO A 114 1.75 -16.07 -9.91
CA PRO A 114 1.21 -17.35 -9.44
C PRO A 114 0.18 -17.21 -8.32
#